data_AF-A0A0G3H1U7-F1
#
_entry.id   AF-A0A0G3H1U7-F1
#
_cell.length_a   1.000
_cell.length_b   1.000
_cell.length_c   1.000
_cell.angle_alpha   90.00
_cell.angle_beta   90.00
_cell.angle_gamma   90.00
#
_symmetry.space_group_name_H-M   'P 1'
#
loop_
_entity.id
_entity.type
_entity.pdbx_description
1 polymer ?
#
loop_
_entity_poly.entity_id
_entity_poly.type
_entity_poly.pdbx_seq_one_letter_code
_entity_poly.pdbx_strand_id
1 'polypeptide(L)'
;MGRKVGKDSSSLTARQRARAAIQVERDRFHEVENSLAEFFSLLDAREANEIAAGRVIAKLKALGESQKSIVTATGLTSREVTRLAAKYEDSTLISDGEKVSD
;
A
#
# COMPACT_ATOMS: atom_id res chain seq x y z
N MET A 1 49.25 40.46 28.45
CA MET A 1 48.87 40.69 27.04
C MET A 1 47.81 39.67 26.65
N GLY A 2 46.64 40.13 26.18
CA GLY A 2 45.41 39.35 26.09
C GLY A 2 45.30 38.47 24.85
N ARG A 3 44.81 37.24 25.03
CA ARG A 3 44.38 36.36 23.93
C ARG A 3 43.04 36.89 23.40
N LYS A 4 43.03 37.41 22.17
CA LYS A 4 41.77 37.70 21.46
C LYS A 4 41.19 36.39 20.95
N VAL A 5 40.15 35.90 21.63
CA VAL A 5 39.26 34.86 21.12
C VAL A 5 38.36 35.53 20.07
N GLY A 6 38.67 35.31 18.80
CA GLY A 6 38.04 35.99 17.67
C GLY A 6 37.19 35.06 16.81
N LYS A 7 36.13 34.50 17.41
CA LYS A 7 34.86 34.11 16.77
C LYS A 7 35.00 33.32 15.46
N ASP A 8 35.09 32.00 15.58
CA ASP A 8 34.83 31.06 14.49
C ASP A 8 33.40 31.29 13.98
N SER A 9 33.28 32.07 12.90
CA SER A 9 32.01 32.35 12.25
C SER A 9 31.55 31.09 11.54
N SER A 10 30.77 30.26 12.24
CA SER A 10 30.09 29.08 11.73
C SER A 10 28.92 29.43 10.80
N SER A 11 29.03 30.49 10.00
CA SER A 11 27.99 30.92 9.08
C SER A 11 28.26 30.32 7.71
N LEU A 12 27.51 29.27 7.34
CA LEU A 12 27.51 28.73 5.97
C LEU A 12 27.35 29.87 4.97
N THR A 13 28.21 29.89 3.95
CA THR A 13 28.14 30.84 2.84
C THR A 13 26.77 30.75 2.15
N ALA A 14 26.29 31.82 1.53
CA ALA A 14 24.97 31.84 0.89
C ALA A 14 24.74 30.65 -0.07
N ARG A 15 25.81 30.22 -0.78
CA ARG A 15 25.78 29.04 -1.67
C ARG A 15 25.63 27.72 -0.92
N GLN A 16 26.27 27.57 0.24
CA GLN A 16 26.11 26.38 1.08
C GLN A 16 24.71 26.29 1.67
N ARG A 17 24.09 27.40 2.07
CA ARG A 17 22.69 27.42 2.52
C ARG A 17 21.71 27.07 1.41
N ALA A 18 21.93 27.59 0.19
CA ALA A 18 21.11 27.25 -0.96
C ALA A 18 21.20 25.75 -1.30
N ARG A 19 22.40 25.16 -1.26
CA ARG A 19 22.59 23.70 -1.45
C ARG A 19 21.94 22.87 -0.36
N ALA A 20 22.05 23.30 0.91
CA ALA A 20 21.40 22.62 2.02
C ALA A 20 19.87 22.65 1.90
N ALA A 21 19.28 23.79 1.50
CA ALA A 21 17.85 23.90 1.25
C ALA A 21 17.36 22.96 0.13
N ILE A 22 18.08 22.91 -0.99
CA ILE A 22 17.79 21.98 -2.09
C ILE A 22 17.90 20.52 -1.62
N GLN A 23 18.90 20.20 -0.79
CA GLN A 23 19.05 18.85 -0.27
C GLN A 23 17.87 18.46 0.65
N VAL A 24 17.46 19.35 1.55
CA VAL A 24 16.30 19.12 2.42
C VAL A 24 15.02 18.92 1.61
N GLU A 25 14.82 19.70 0.54
CA GLU A 25 13.67 19.52 -0.35
C GLU A 25 13.73 18.18 -1.08
N ARG A 26 14.91 17.77 -1.58
CA ARG A 26 15.08 16.45 -2.21
C ARG A 26 14.82 15.30 -1.25
N ASP A 27 15.36 15.38 -0.04
CA ASP A 27 15.16 14.37 0.99
C ASP A 27 13.66 14.23 1.32
N ARG A 28 12.96 15.37 1.44
CA ARG A 28 11.50 15.39 1.62
C ARG A 28 10.75 14.76 0.45
N PHE A 29 11.12 15.06 -0.80
CA PHE A 29 10.48 14.43 -1.97
C PHE A 29 10.70 12.93 -1.99
N HIS A 30 11.91 12.46 -1.68
CA HIS A 30 12.19 11.03 -1.57
C HIS A 30 11.40 10.34 -0.45
N GLU A 31 11.23 10.97 0.70
CA GLU A 31 10.36 10.44 1.77
C GLU A 31 8.90 10.32 1.31
N VAL A 32 8.39 11.31 0.57
CA VAL A 32 7.04 11.27 0.00
C VAL A 32 6.92 10.14 -1.04
N GLU A 33 7.87 10.02 -1.95
CA GLU A 33 7.90 8.96 -2.96
C GLU A 33 7.90 7.57 -2.31
N ASN A 34 8.74 7.36 -1.30
CA ASN A 34 8.81 6.09 -0.57
C ASN A 34 7.52 5.78 0.16
N SER A 35 6.91 6.78 0.81
CA SER A 35 5.64 6.62 1.52
C SER A 35 4.50 6.28 0.57
N LEU A 36 4.48 6.88 -0.63
CA LEU A 36 3.50 6.57 -1.65
C LEU A 36 3.71 5.15 -2.21
N ALA A 37 4.95 4.76 -2.48
CA ALA A 37 5.27 3.41 -2.93
C ALA A 37 4.83 2.35 -1.90
N GLU A 38 5.08 2.60 -0.61
CA GLU A 38 4.60 1.74 0.48
C GLU A 38 3.07 1.68 0.49
N PHE A 39 2.39 2.82 0.41
CA PHE A 39 0.93 2.87 0.38
C PHE A 39 0.33 2.07 -0.78
N PHE A 40 0.87 2.21 -2.00
CA PHE A 40 0.42 1.42 -3.15
C PHE A 40 0.68 -0.08 -2.95
N SER A 41 1.83 -0.46 -2.41
CA SER A 41 2.13 -1.87 -2.11
C SER A 41 1.15 -2.48 -1.10
N LEU A 42 0.70 -1.70 -0.12
CA LEU A 42 -0.31 -2.12 0.85
C LEU A 42 -1.70 -2.27 0.20
N LEU A 43 -2.03 -1.41 -0.77
CA LEU A 43 -3.27 -1.55 -1.54
C LEU A 43 -3.26 -2.81 -2.41
N ASP A 44 -2.15 -3.10 -3.09
CA ASP A 44 -2.00 -4.31 -3.91
C ASP A 44 -2.12 -5.57 -3.04
N ALA A 45 -1.44 -5.59 -1.90
CA ALA A 45 -1.53 -6.69 -0.94
C ALA A 45 -2.97 -6.84 -0.40
N ARG A 46 -3.66 -5.73 -0.13
CA ARG A 46 -5.07 -5.73 0.30
C ARG A 46 -5.98 -6.31 -0.79
N GLU A 47 -5.77 -5.96 -2.05
CA GLU A 47 -6.55 -6.52 -3.16
C GLU A 47 -6.32 -8.03 -3.32
N ALA A 48 -5.07 -8.48 -3.29
CA ALA A 48 -4.75 -9.91 -3.34
C ALA A 48 -5.40 -10.69 -2.18
N ASN A 49 -5.39 -10.11 -0.98
CA ASN A 49 -6.03 -10.70 0.19
C ASN A 49 -7.57 -10.75 0.07
N GLU A 50 -8.20 -9.71 -0.51
CA GLU A 50 -9.65 -9.70 -0.76
C GLU A 50 -10.04 -10.78 -1.79
N ILE A 51 -9.26 -10.97 -2.85
CA ILE A 51 -9.47 -12.04 -3.84
C ILE A 51 -9.32 -13.43 -3.18
N ALA A 52 -8.27 -13.62 -2.37
CA ALA A 52 -8.05 -14.87 -1.65
C ALA A 52 -9.20 -15.19 -0.66
N ALA A 53 -9.70 -14.18 0.05
CA ALA A 53 -10.88 -14.32 0.91
C ALA A 53 -12.13 -14.70 0.10
N GLY A 54 -12.35 -14.05 -1.05
CA GLY A 54 -13.42 -14.39 -2.00
C GLY A 54 -13.36 -15.84 -2.47
N ARG A 55 -12.16 -16.34 -2.79
CA ARG A 55 -11.94 -17.76 -3.15
C ARG A 55 -12.35 -18.71 -2.04
N VAL A 56 -12.03 -18.38 -0.78
CA VAL A 56 -12.44 -19.20 0.38
C VAL A 56 -13.96 -19.19 0.54
N ILE A 57 -14.61 -18.03 0.40
CA ILE A 57 -16.07 -17.91 0.44
C ILE A 57 -16.72 -18.76 -0.66
N ALA A 58 -16.19 -18.72 -1.89
CA ALA A 58 -16.69 -19.53 -3.00
C ALA A 58 -16.56 -21.04 -2.71
N LYS A 59 -15.44 -21.47 -2.12
CA LYS A 59 -15.24 -22.87 -1.68
C LYS A 59 -16.25 -23.27 -0.60
N LEU A 60 -16.49 -22.43 0.40
CA LEU A 60 -17.46 -22.71 1.46
C LEU A 60 -18.87 -22.86 0.88
N LYS A 61 -19.28 -21.97 -0.03
CA LYS A 61 -20.56 -22.10 -0.74
C LYS A 61 -20.65 -23.40 -1.54
N ALA A 62 -19.58 -23.80 -2.23
CA ALA A 62 -19.54 -25.06 -2.98
C ALA A 62 -19.65 -26.31 -2.08
N LEU A 63 -19.23 -26.21 -0.82
CA LEU A 63 -19.41 -27.24 0.21
C LEU A 63 -20.82 -27.23 0.84
N GLY A 64 -21.71 -26.32 0.43
CA GLY A 64 -23.08 -26.23 0.92
C GLY A 64 -23.28 -25.27 2.11
N GLU A 65 -22.25 -24.51 2.51
CA GLU A 65 -22.40 -23.53 3.57
C GLU A 65 -23.33 -22.38 3.16
N SER A 66 -24.29 -22.07 4.03
CA SER A 66 -25.19 -20.94 3.82
C SER A 66 -24.48 -19.61 4.04
N GLN A 67 -24.91 -18.56 3.35
CA GLN A 67 -24.37 -17.21 3.55
C GLN A 67 -24.47 -16.74 5.00
N LYS A 68 -25.54 -17.11 5.71
CA LYS A 68 -25.72 -16.79 7.14
C LYS A 68 -24.66 -17.49 8.02
N SER A 69 -24.34 -18.75 7.73
CA SER A 69 -23.29 -19.50 8.42
C SER A 69 -21.93 -18.82 8.26
N ILE A 70 -21.59 -18.46 7.01
CA ILE A 70 -20.33 -17.78 6.68
C ILE A 70 -20.21 -16.42 7.38
N VAL A 71 -21.27 -15.60 7.34
CA VAL A 71 -21.35 -14.32 8.07
C VAL A 71 -21.10 -14.51 9.56
N THR A 72 -21.75 -15.53 10.16
CA THR A 72 -21.62 -15.82 11.59
C THR A 72 -20.20 -16.27 11.95
N ALA A 73 -19.59 -17.13 11.12
CA ALA A 73 -18.25 -17.67 11.37
C ALA A 73 -17.12 -16.65 11.16
N THR A 74 -17.31 -15.71 10.24
CA THR A 74 -16.27 -14.72 9.87
C THR A 74 -16.41 -13.39 10.61
N GLY A 75 -17.59 -13.10 11.17
CA GLY A 75 -17.91 -11.78 11.73
C GLY A 75 -18.10 -10.68 10.68
N LEU A 76 -18.03 -11.02 9.38
CA LEU A 76 -18.26 -10.09 8.28
C LEU A 76 -19.76 -9.84 8.09
N THR A 77 -20.10 -8.68 7.56
CA THR A 77 -21.47 -8.39 7.14
C THR A 77 -21.83 -9.18 5.88
N SER A 78 -23.12 -9.43 5.67
CA SER A 78 -23.62 -10.10 4.46
C SER A 78 -23.16 -9.39 3.17
N ARG A 79 -23.10 -8.04 3.20
CA ARG A 79 -22.64 -7.22 2.08
C ARG A 79 -21.15 -7.43 1.79
N GLU A 80 -20.32 -7.54 2.82
CA GLU A 80 -18.89 -7.81 2.65
C GLU A 80 -18.65 -9.21 2.10
N VAL A 81 -19.38 -10.22 2.58
CA VAL A 81 -19.30 -11.58 2.04
C VAL A 81 -19.68 -11.62 0.57
N THR A 82 -20.75 -10.93 0.16
CA THR A 82 -21.14 -10.82 -1.25
C THR A 82 -20.08 -10.08 -2.07
N ARG A 83 -19.54 -8.96 -1.57
CA ARG A 83 -18.51 -8.17 -2.25
C ARG A 83 -17.23 -8.97 -2.48
N LEU A 84 -16.76 -9.71 -1.47
CA LEU A 84 -15.55 -10.53 -1.56
C LEU A 84 -15.75 -11.71 -2.53
N ALA A 85 -16.92 -12.35 -2.51
CA ALA A 85 -17.24 -13.40 -3.48
C ALA A 85 -17.20 -12.86 -4.92
N ALA A 86 -17.84 -11.70 -5.17
CA ALA A 86 -17.83 -11.06 -6.49
C ALA A 86 -16.41 -10.68 -6.96
N LYS A 87 -15.56 -10.15 -6.07
CA LYS A 87 -14.16 -9.84 -6.39
C LYS A 87 -13.37 -11.06 -6.90
N TYR A 88 -13.62 -12.23 -6.33
CA TYR A 88 -12.99 -13.46 -6.81
C TYR A 88 -13.54 -13.86 -8.17
N GLU A 89 -14.86 -13.81 -8.37
CA GLU A 89 -15.49 -14.11 -9.67
C GLU A 89 -14.94 -13.20 -10.79
N ASP A 90 -14.87 -11.89 -10.54
CA ASP A 90 -14.29 -10.92 -11.48
C ASP A 90 -12.82 -11.24 -11.79
N SER A 91 -12.02 -11.62 -10.77
CA SER A 91 -10.62 -12.00 -10.99
C SER A 91 -10.45 -13.25 -11.85
N THR A 92 -11.38 -14.21 -11.76
CA THR A 92 -11.35 -15.41 -12.61
C THR A 92 -11.67 -15.11 -14.07
N LEU A 93 -12.58 -14.16 -14.33
CA LEU A 93 -12.92 -13.72 -15.69
C LEU A 93 -11.74 -13.05 -16.39
N ILE A 94 -10.92 -12.31 -15.66
CA ILE A 94 -9.71 -11.65 -16.20
C ILE A 94 -8.65 -12.71 -16.55
N SER A 95 -8.49 -13.75 -15.72
CA SER A 95 -7.48 -14.80 -15.95
C SER A 95 -7.78 -15.71 -17.15
N ASP A 96 -9.06 -15.95 -17.47
CA ASP A 96 -9.43 -16.81 -18.60
C ASP A 96 -9.32 -16.11 -19.97
N GLY A 97 -9.30 -14.77 -19.98
CA GLY A 97 -9.15 -13.96 -21.19
C GLY A 97 -7.71 -13.77 -21.68
N GLU A 98 -6.71 -14.08 -20.84
CA GLU A 98 -5.28 -13.93 -21.15
C GLU A 98 -4.63 -15.28 -21.52
N LYS A 99 -5.31 -16.10 -22.34
CA LYS A 99 -4.61 -17.13 -23.11
C LYS A 99 -4.02 -16.48 -24.35
N VAL A 100 -2.85 -15.86 -24.18
CA VAL A 100 -2.00 -15.47 -25.30
C VAL A 100 -1.57 -16.75 -26.01
N SER A 101 -2.03 -16.91 -27.24
CA SER A 101 -1.55 -17.95 -28.15
C SER A 101 -0.05 -17.79 -28.38
N ASP A 102 0.73 -18.84 -28.07
CA ASP A 102 2.09 -19.04 -28.58
C ASP A 102 2.09 -19.24 -30.11
#